data_AF-A0A4Q2YL49-F1
#
_entry.id   AF-A0A4Q2YL49-F1
#
_cell.length_a   1.000
_cell.length_b   1.000
_cell.length_c   1.000
_cell.angle_alpha   90.00
_cell.angle_beta   90.00
_cell.angle_gamma   90.00
#
_symmetry.space_group_name_H-M   'P 1'
#
loop_
_entity.id
_entity.type
_entity.pdbx_description
1 polymer ?
#
loop_
_entity_poly.entity_id
_entity_poly.type
_entity_poly.pdbx_seq_one_letter_code
_entity_poly.pdbx_strand_id
1 'polypeptide(L)' 'RADIRRIFDNYDFDTEILVASVRHPIHILDSALVAADIMTAPLKVLKMLCNHPLTDAGIQSFLKDWEKVPK' A
#
# COMPACT_ATOMS: atom_id res chain seq x y z
N ARG A 1 15.06 6.43 -0.71
CA ARG A 1 15.77 7.66 -1.12
C ARG A 1 15.01 8.23 -2.30
N ALA A 2 14.33 9.37 -2.12
CA ALA A 2 13.47 9.96 -3.15
C ALA A 2 14.26 10.54 -4.35
N ASP A 3 15.57 10.76 -4.19
CA ASP A 3 16.42 11.41 -5.19
C ASP A 3 16.46 10.68 -6.53
N ILE A 4 16.30 9.34 -6.53
CA ILE A 4 16.37 8.50 -7.73
C ILE A 4 15.24 8.85 -8.70
N ARG A 5 14.01 9.01 -8.19
CA ARG A 5 12.85 9.41 -9.02
C ARG A 5 13.12 10.73 -9.73
N ARG A 6 13.55 11.74 -8.96
CA ARG A 6 13.87 13.06 -9.51
C ARG A 6 14.96 13.00 -10.58
N ILE A 7 15.98 12.17 -10.39
CA ILE A 7 17.03 12.00 -11.41
C ILE A 7 16.44 11.39 -12.68
N PHE A 8 15.61 10.36 -12.57
CA PHE A 8 15.02 9.71 -13.74
C PHE A 8 14.09 10.64 -14.51
N ASP A 9 13.28 11.44 -13.81
CA ASP A 9 12.39 12.42 -14.42
C ASP A 9 13.15 13.54 -15.12
N ASN A 10 14.31 13.95 -14.60
CA ASN A 10 15.12 15.01 -15.20
C ASN A 10 15.77 14.61 -16.53
N TYR A 11 15.97 13.32 -16.76
CA TYR A 11 16.73 12.81 -17.91
C TYR A 11 15.89 11.89 -18.82
N ASP A 12 14.58 11.82 -18.61
CA ASP A 12 13.64 10.99 -19.39
C ASP A 12 14.15 9.55 -19.58
N PHE A 13 14.60 8.91 -18.50
CA PHE A 13 14.98 7.51 -18.57
C PHE A 13 13.74 6.61 -18.64
N ASP A 14 13.68 5.73 -19.63
CA ASP A 14 12.63 4.70 -19.77
C ASP A 14 12.72 3.58 -18.72
N THR A 15 13.74 3.59 -17.88
CA THR A 15 13.98 2.53 -16.89
C THR A 15 13.03 2.66 -15.70
N GLU A 16 12.41 1.55 -15.30
CA GLU A 16 11.51 1.52 -14.15
C GLU A 16 12.27 1.41 -12.82
N ILE A 17 11.80 2.15 -11.81
CA ILE A 17 12.33 2.15 -10.45
C ILE A 17 11.66 1.04 -9.65
N LEU A 18 12.46 0.03 -9.26
CA LEU A 18 12.04 -1.06 -8.38
C LEU A 18 12.53 -0.84 -6.94
N VAL A 19 11.61 -0.55 -6.02
CA VAL A 19 11.91 -0.49 -4.58
C VAL A 19 11.92 -1.90 -3.99
N ALA A 20 13.09 -2.32 -3.52
CA ALA A 20 13.32 -3.63 -2.92
C ALA A 20 13.61 -3.54 -1.41
N SER A 21 13.75 -4.72 -0.78
CA SER A 21 14.02 -4.85 0.67
C SER A 21 12.99 -4.11 1.54
N VAL A 22 11.72 -4.14 1.13
CA VAL A 22 10.59 -3.61 1.90
C VAL A 22 10.35 -4.47 3.15
N ARG A 23 10.22 -3.84 4.31
CA ARG A 23 10.13 -4.53 5.61
C ARG A 23 8.84 -4.26 6.39
N HIS A 24 8.13 -3.18 6.08
CA HIS A 24 6.90 -2.78 6.77
C HIS A 24 6.02 -1.89 5.88
N PRO A 25 4.71 -1.72 6.18
CA PRO A 25 3.77 -0.94 5.37
C PRO A 25 4.22 0.50 5.08
N ILE A 26 4.93 1.15 6.01
CA ILE A 26 5.42 2.51 5.79
C ILE A 26 6.41 2.60 4.61
N HIS A 27 7.25 1.59 4.37
CA HIS A 27 8.10 1.58 3.17
C HIS A 27 7.27 1.56 1.88
N ILE A 28 6.10 0.90 1.90
CA ILE A 28 5.21 0.82 0.74
C ILE A 28 4.54 2.18 0.51
N LEU A 29 4.05 2.80 1.58
CA LEU A 29 3.51 4.16 1.54
C LEU A 29 4.55 5.14 0.98
N ASP A 30 5.76 5.14 1.53
CA ASP A 30 6.84 6.03 1.09
C ASP A 30 7.21 5.77 -0.38
N SER A 31 7.25 4.51 -0.81
CA SER A 31 7.53 4.14 -2.21
C SER A 31 6.47 4.69 -3.18
N ALA A 32 5.20 4.59 -2.79
CA ALA A 32 4.10 5.13 -3.57
C ALA A 32 4.12 6.66 -3.62
N LEU A 33 4.42 7.32 -2.49
CA LEU A 33 4.51 8.77 -2.40
C LEU A 33 5.64 9.36 -3.25
N VAL A 34 6.75 8.63 -3.42
CA VAL A 34 7.85 9.04 -4.30
C VAL A 34 7.68 8.58 -5.75
N ALA A 35 6.50 8.08 -6.13
CA ALA A 35 6.20 7.60 -7.48
C ALA A 35 7.20 6.56 -8.01
N ALA A 36 7.56 5.59 -7.15
CA ALA A 36 8.27 4.41 -7.64
C ALA A 36 7.35 3.55 -8.52
N ASP A 37 7.89 3.05 -9.64
CA ASP A 37 7.11 2.29 -10.63
C ASP A 37 6.73 0.90 -10.11
N ILE A 38 7.67 0.23 -9.42
CA ILE A 38 7.51 -1.14 -8.93
C ILE A 38 7.99 -1.22 -7.48
N MET A 39 7.31 -2.05 -6.67
CA MET A 39 7.75 -2.40 -5.33
C MET A 39 7.68 -3.92 -5.13
N THR A 40 8.71 -4.49 -4.50
CA THR A 40 8.73 -5.90 -4.10
C THR A 40 8.85 -6.04 -2.58
N ALA A 41 7.98 -6.87 -2.00
CA ALA A 41 7.90 -7.10 -0.56
C ALA A 41 7.57 -8.57 -0.23
N PRO A 42 7.96 -9.05 0.97
CA PRO A 42 7.49 -10.34 1.47
C PRO A 42 5.96 -10.39 1.59
N LEU A 43 5.35 -11.55 1.31
CA LEU A 43 3.90 -11.75 1.39
C LEU A 43 3.29 -11.30 2.74
N LYS A 44 4.02 -11.48 3.84
CA LYS A 44 3.61 -11.02 5.17
C LYS A 44 3.33 -9.51 5.19
N VAL A 45 4.17 -8.69 4.57
CA VAL A 45 4.01 -7.23 4.54
C VAL A 45 2.84 -6.85 3.64
N LEU A 46 2.67 -7.52 2.49
CA LEU A 46 1.54 -7.29 1.58
C LEU A 46 0.19 -7.55 2.28
N LYS A 47 0.08 -8.63 3.04
CA LYS A 47 -1.14 -8.94 3.81
C LYS A 47 -1.48 -7.88 4.85
N MET A 48 -0.48 -7.19 5.40
CA MET A 48 -0.71 -6.11 6.36
C MET A 48 -1.39 -4.89 5.73
N LEU A 49 -1.23 -4.66 4.42
CA LEU A 49 -1.87 -3.53 3.72
C LEU A 49 -3.40 -3.63 3.70
N CYS A 50 -3.93 -4.85 3.75
CA CYS A 50 -5.38 -5.09 3.71
C CYS A 50 -6.04 -4.98 5.09
N ASN A 51 -5.27 -4.82 6.17
CA ASN A 51 -5.77 -4.87 7.54
C ASN A 51 -5.81 -3.46 8.14
N HIS A 52 -7.00 -3.02 8.58
CA HIS A 52 -7.15 -1.78 9.31
C HIS A 52 -8.25 -1.90 10.38
N PRO A 53 -8.02 -1.48 11.63
CA PRO A 53 -8.96 -1.72 12.73
C PRO A 53 -10.34 -1.08 12.52
N LEU A 54 -10.41 0.06 11.82
CA LEU A 54 -11.69 0.69 11.48
C LEU A 54 -12.45 -0.07 10.38
N THR A 55 -11.75 -0.79 9.51
CA THR A 55 -12.40 -1.64 8.50
C THR A 55 -13.08 -2.82 9.18
N ASP A 56 -12.38 -3.47 10.11
CA ASP A 56 -12.95 -4.58 10.89
C ASP A 56 -14.15 -4.12 11.73
N ALA A 57 -14.01 -2.99 12.41
CA ALA A 57 -15.10 -2.39 13.18
C ALA A 57 -16.31 -2.03 12.29
N GLY A 58 -16.06 -1.48 11.10
CA GLY A 58 -17.09 -1.15 10.12
C GLY A 58 -17.85 -2.39 9.63
N ILE A 59 -17.14 -3.47 9.28
CA ILE A 59 -17.75 -4.73 8.84
C ILE A 59 -18.61 -5.33 9.97
N GLN A 60 -18.12 -5.34 11.20
CA GLN A 60 -18.89 -5.86 12.34
C GLN A 60 -20.16 -5.04 12.60
N SER A 61 -20.08 -3.71 12.50
CA SER A 61 -21.26 -2.86 12.64
C SER A 61 -22.26 -3.13 11.51
N PHE A 62 -21.78 -3.22 10.28
CA PHE A 62 -22.61 -3.49 9.10
C PHE A 62 -23.38 -4.81 9.24
N LEU A 63 -22.70 -5.89 9.65
CA LEU A 63 -23.34 -7.20 9.86
C LEU A 63 -24.41 -7.15 10.96
N LYS A 64 -24.14 -6.46 12.08
CA LYS A 64 -25.12 -6.30 13.17
C LYS A 64 -26.36 -5.54 12.72
N ASP A 65 -26.21 -4.57 11.83
CA ASP A 65 -27.35 -3.82 11.30
C ASP A 65 -28.12 -4.64 10.27
N TRP A 66 -27.43 -5.45 9.47
CA TRP A 66 -28.06 -6.38 8.53
C TRP A 66 -28.96 -7.42 9.22
N GLU A 67 -28.54 -7.94 10.37
CA GLU A 67 -29.34 -8.90 11.16
C GLU A 67 -30.68 -8.33 11.64
N LYS A 68 -30.82 -7.01 11.72
CA LYS A 68 -32.05 -6.33 12.16
C LYS A 68 -33.04 -6.10 11.01
N VAL A 69 -32.63 -6.33 9.77
CA VAL A 69 -33.51 -6.14 8.59
C VAL A 69 -34.61 -7.21 8.61
N PRO A 70 -35.90 -6.84 8.62
CA PRO A 70 -37.00 -7.80 8.57
C PRO A 70 -36.93 -8.65 7.29
N LYS A 71 -37.33 -9.92 7.39
CA LYS A 71 -37.40 -10.85 6.25
C LYS A 71 -38.51 -10.47 5.27
#